data_AF-A0A968NXR5-F1
#
_entry.id   AF-A0A968NXR5-F1
#
_cell.length_a   1.000
_cell.length_b   1.000
_cell.length_c   1.000
_cell.angle_alpha   90.00
_cell.angle_beta   90.00
_cell.angle_gamma   90.00
#
_symmetry.space_group_name_H-M   'P 1'
#
loop_
_entity.id
_entity.type
_entity.pdbx_description
1 polymer ?
#
loop_
_entity_poly.entity_id
_entity_poly.type
_entity_poly.pdbx_seq_one_letter_code
_entity_poly.pdbx_strand_id
1 'polypeptide(L)'
;MRIHGSADADRGEIAEIVDVRGAAKISNARIQLLQNSRGALVLENVVVDEIVDHAGSILVVNGEIKKLSNVRGAVVVNGVRVQ
;
A
#
# COMPACT_ATOMS: atom_id res chain seq x y z
N MET A 1 1.76 6.35 10.69
CA MET A 1 0.84 5.38 11.34
C MET A 1 1.42 3.97 11.27
N ARG A 2 1.24 3.12 12.29
CA ARG A 2 1.59 1.68 12.22
C ARG A 2 0.33 0.85 12.02
N ILE A 3 0.36 -0.15 11.14
CA ILE A 3 -0.79 -1.01 10.85
C ILE A 3 -0.42 -2.47 11.05
N HIS A 4 -1.21 -3.17 11.86
CA HIS A 4 -1.20 -4.62 12.01
C HIS A 4 -2.64 -5.12 11.77
N GLY A 5 -2.92 -5.66 10.58
CA GLY A 5 -4.28 -6.05 10.16
C GLY A 5 -4.92 -5.08 9.17
N SER A 6 -6.24 -4.86 9.26
CA SER A 6 -6.98 -3.97 8.35
C SER A 6 -7.04 -2.54 8.88
N ALA A 7 -6.76 -1.57 8.02
CA ALA A 7 -7.01 -0.15 8.27
C ALA A 7 -7.95 0.39 7.20
N ASP A 8 -9.08 0.96 7.61
CA ASP A 8 -9.93 1.74 6.72
C ASP A 8 -9.69 3.21 7.03
N ALA A 9 -9.28 3.98 6.03
CA ALA A 9 -9.09 5.42 6.17
C ALA A 9 -10.13 6.07 5.27
N ASP A 10 -11.28 6.37 5.87
CA ASP A 10 -12.44 6.92 5.18
C ASP A 10 -12.08 8.33 4.64
N ARG A 11 -11.62 8.39 3.38
CA ARG A 11 -11.25 9.60 2.62
C ARG A 11 -10.15 10.48 3.23
N GLY A 12 -9.32 9.92 4.10
CA GLY A 12 -8.21 10.64 4.74
C GLY A 12 -6.95 10.68 3.88
N GLU A 13 -6.24 11.82 3.92
CA GLU A 13 -4.84 11.89 3.48
C GLU A 13 -3.94 11.38 4.62
N ILE A 14 -3.17 10.35 4.34
CA ILE A 14 -2.18 9.77 5.24
C ILE A 14 -0.81 10.19 4.72
N ALA A 15 -0.13 11.06 5.46
CA ALA A 15 1.24 11.45 5.11
C ALA A 15 2.18 10.23 5.11
N GLU A 16 2.05 9.33 6.09
CA GLU A 16 3.00 8.23 6.22
C GLU A 16 2.44 7.00 6.94
N ILE A 17 2.70 5.82 6.37
CA ILE A 17 2.52 4.51 6.98
C ILE A 17 3.88 3.82 7.10
N VAL A 18 4.22 3.40 8.31
CA VAL A 18 5.50 2.74 8.62
C VAL A 18 5.26 1.43 9.34
N ASP A 19 6.18 0.47 9.16
CA ASP A 19 6.21 -0.80 9.88
C ASP A 19 4.92 -1.64 9.75
N VAL A 20 4.49 -1.94 8.53
CA VAL A 20 3.36 -2.86 8.31
C VAL A 20 3.86 -4.30 8.40
N ARG A 21 3.29 -5.12 9.29
CA ARG A 21 3.69 -6.52 9.44
C ARG A 21 2.50 -7.47 9.32
N GLY A 22 2.71 -8.58 8.61
CA GLY A 22 1.68 -9.57 8.35
C GLY A 22 0.78 -9.18 7.18
N ALA A 23 -0.37 -9.84 7.08
CA ALA A 23 -1.37 -9.47 6.09
C ALA A 23 -2.05 -8.15 6.51
N ALA A 24 -2.05 -7.16 5.62
CA ALA A 24 -2.70 -5.88 5.85
C ALA A 24 -3.60 -5.50 4.69
N LYS A 25 -4.73 -4.87 5.00
CA LYS A 25 -5.65 -4.30 4.01
C LYS A 25 -5.80 -2.80 4.28
N ILE A 26 -5.62 -1.97 3.27
CA ILE A 26 -5.86 -0.53 3.33
C ILE A 26 -6.87 -0.16 2.26
N SER A 27 -7.90 0.60 2.66
CA SER A 27 -9.00 0.99 1.77
C SER A 27 -9.26 2.49 1.81
N ASN A 28 -9.70 3.04 0.66
CA ASN A 28 -10.28 4.38 0.50
C ASN A 28 -9.40 5.57 0.91
N ALA A 29 -8.08 5.42 0.86
CA ALA A 29 -7.11 6.37 1.39
C ALA A 29 -6.19 6.97 0.32
N ARG A 30 -5.67 8.18 0.58
CA ARG A 30 -4.52 8.72 -0.16
C ARG A 30 -3.29 8.68 0.74
N ILE A 31 -2.26 7.95 0.35
CA ILE A 31 -1.04 7.72 1.13
C ILE A 31 0.13 8.38 0.41
N GLN A 32 0.86 9.28 1.07
CA GLN A 32 2.06 9.85 0.45
C GLN A 32 3.23 8.85 0.50
N LEU A 33 3.47 8.22 1.65
CA LEU A 33 4.54 7.24 1.81
C LEU A 33 4.09 5.98 2.57
N LEU A 34 4.34 4.81 2.01
CA LEU A 34 4.25 3.53 2.69
C LEU A 34 5.63 2.87 2.73
N GLN A 35 6.19 2.67 3.92
CA GLN A 35 7.54 2.13 4.05
C GLN A 35 7.67 0.99 5.08
N ASN A 36 8.71 0.17 4.91
CA ASN A 36 9.08 -0.91 5.82
C ASN A 36 7.94 -1.91 6.05
N SER A 37 7.37 -2.42 4.97
CA SER A 37 6.25 -3.36 5.03
C SER A 37 6.68 -4.80 4.74
N ARG A 38 6.18 -5.76 5.51
CA ARG A 38 6.47 -7.19 5.37
C ARG A 38 5.21 -8.02 5.47
N GLY A 39 4.91 -8.79 4.43
CA GLY A 39 3.70 -9.62 4.33
C GLY A 39 2.80 -9.20 3.16
N ALA A 40 1.62 -9.81 3.07
CA ALA A 40 0.67 -9.50 2.00
C ALA A 40 -0.02 -8.15 2.25
N LEU A 41 0.02 -7.25 1.28
CA LEU A 41 -0.64 -5.95 1.33
C LEU A 41 -1.75 -5.90 0.29
N VAL A 42 -2.98 -5.63 0.73
CA VAL A 42 -4.13 -5.38 -0.15
C VAL A 42 -4.48 -3.90 -0.09
N LEU A 43 -4.46 -3.24 -1.24
CA LEU A 43 -4.68 -1.82 -1.43
C LEU A 43 -5.92 -1.64 -2.29
N GLU A 44 -7.02 -1.12 -1.72
CA GLU A 44 -8.32 -1.03 -2.41
C GLU A 44 -8.83 0.42 -2.48
N ASN A 45 -9.10 0.93 -3.67
CA ASN A 45 -9.51 2.33 -3.88
C ASN A 45 -8.55 3.34 -3.24
N VAL A 46 -7.24 3.09 -3.33
CA VAL A 46 -6.21 3.95 -2.73
C VAL A 46 -5.38 4.67 -3.78
N VAL A 47 -4.79 5.80 -3.42
CA VAL A 47 -3.70 6.41 -4.20
C VAL A 47 -2.46 6.43 -3.32
N VAL A 48 -1.37 5.84 -3.78
CA VAL A 48 -0.10 5.80 -3.06
C VAL A 48 0.98 6.52 -3.87
N ASP A 49 1.56 7.58 -3.32
CA ASP A 49 2.61 8.30 -4.04
C ASP A 49 3.93 7.48 -4.06
N GLU A 50 4.32 6.86 -2.95
CA GLU A 50 5.51 5.99 -2.93
C GLU A 50 5.38 4.80 -1.96
N ILE A 51 5.84 3.62 -2.42
CA ILE A 51 6.11 2.46 -1.57
C ILE A 51 7.60 2.17 -1.55
N VAL A 52 8.18 2.07 -0.35
CA VAL A 52 9.60 1.78 -0.12
C VAL A 52 9.77 0.56 0.78
N ASP A 53 10.77 -0.28 0.50
CA ASP A 53 11.16 -1.39 1.38
C ASP A 53 9.99 -2.35 1.71
N HIS A 54 9.31 -2.82 0.68
CA HIS A 54 8.27 -3.86 0.82
C HIS A 54 8.86 -5.26 0.59
N ALA A 55 8.54 -6.21 1.47
CA ALA A 55 8.82 -7.62 1.27
C ALA A 55 7.55 -8.46 1.41
N GLY A 56 7.04 -9.00 0.31
CA GLY A 56 5.75 -9.69 0.27
C GLY A 56 5.00 -9.46 -1.04
N SER A 57 3.74 -9.86 -1.07
CA SER A 57 2.85 -9.61 -2.20
C SER A 57 2.06 -8.32 -1.99
N ILE A 58 1.96 -7.49 -3.03
CA ILE A 58 1.07 -6.34 -3.08
C ILE A 58 -0.04 -6.65 -4.08
N LEU A 59 -1.30 -6.56 -3.65
CA LEU A 59 -2.47 -6.57 -4.50
C LEU A 59 -3.10 -5.18 -4.48
N VAL A 60 -3.22 -4.57 -5.65
CA VAL A 60 -3.88 -3.27 -5.82
C VAL A 60 -5.18 -3.47 -6.58
N VAL A 61 -6.28 -2.99 -6.02
CA VAL A 61 -7.63 -3.06 -6.60
C VAL A 61 -8.16 -1.64 -6.72
N ASN A 62 -8.39 -1.17 -7.94
CA ASN A 62 -8.92 0.18 -8.19
C ASN A 62 -8.11 1.32 -7.52
N GLY A 63 -6.80 1.17 -7.37
CA GLY A 63 -5.91 2.16 -6.76
C GLY A 63 -4.58 2.42 -7.48
N GLU A 64 -4.05 3.62 -7.39
CA GLU A 64 -2.82 4.01 -8.08
C GLU A 64 -1.59 3.87 -7.18
N ILE A 65 -0.46 3.42 -7.74
CA ILE A 65 0.86 3.54 -7.10
C ILE A 65 1.77 4.29 -8.07
N LYS A 66 2.29 5.44 -7.65
CA LYS A 66 3.16 6.27 -8.51
C LYS A 66 4.62 5.85 -8.50
N LYS A 67 5.09 5.23 -7.41
CA LYS A 67 6.49 4.82 -7.28
C LYS A 67 6.67 3.60 -6.40
N LEU A 68 7.53 2.69 -6.85
CA LEU A 68 7.94 1.48 -6.15
C LEU A 68 9.47 1.45 -6.02
N SER A 69 9.98 1.35 -4.80
CA SER A 69 11.41 1.33 -4.50
C SER A 69 11.76 0.15 -3.57
N ASN A 70 12.75 -0.67 -3.93
CA ASN A 70 13.19 -1.85 -3.15
C ASN A 70 12.03 -2.78 -2.72
N VAL A 71 11.14 -3.09 -3.68
CA VAL A 71 10.03 -4.02 -3.47
C VAL A 71 10.48 -5.43 -3.86
N ARG A 72 10.33 -6.37 -2.92
CA ARG A 72 10.71 -7.78 -3.08
C ARG A 72 9.47 -8.66 -2.93
N GLY A 73 9.01 -9.19 -4.06
CA GLY A 73 7.84 -10.06 -4.14
C GLY A 73 6.96 -9.68 -5.31
N ALA A 74 5.76 -10.27 -5.37
CA ALA A 74 4.86 -10.05 -6.49
C ALA A 74 4.03 -8.78 -6.29
N VAL A 75 3.92 -7.96 -7.33
CA VAL A 75 2.98 -6.83 -7.37
C VAL A 75 1.94 -7.15 -8.43
N VAL A 76 0.68 -7.29 -8.00
CA VAL A 76 -0.46 -7.54 -8.87
C VAL A 76 -1.36 -6.31 -8.83
N VAL A 77 -1.59 -5.73 -10.01
CA VAL A 77 -2.44 -4.55 -10.16
C VAL A 77 -3.68 -4.97 -10.95
N ASN A 78 -4.84 -4.86 -10.32
CA ASN A 78 -6.14 -5.14 -10.95
C ASN A 78 -6.95 -3.84 -11.03
N GLY A 79 -7.17 -3.37 -12.26
CA GLY A 79 -8.00 -2.21 -12.54
C GLY A 79 -7.28 -0.85 -12.54
N VAL A 80 -5.95 -0.79 -12.70
CA VAL A 80 -5.22 0.49 -12.55
C VAL A 80 -3.99 0.65 -13.46
N ARG A 81 -3.70 1.92 -13.78
CA ARG A 81 -2.59 2.44 -14.60
C ARG A 81 -1.33 2.56 -13.73
N VAL A 82 -0.27 1.86 -14.11
CA VAL A 82 1.08 2.08 -13.55
C VAL A 82 1.78 3.12 -14.45
N GLN A 83 2.26 4.23 -13.89
CA GLN A 83 3.01 5.27 -14.61
C GLN A 83 4.39 5.47 -14.02
#